data_AF-A0A1I0WX99-F1
#
_entry.id   AF-A0A1I0WX99-F1
#
_cell.length_a   1.000
_cell.length_b   1.000
_cell.length_c   1.000
_cell.angle_alpha   90.00
_cell.angle_beta   90.00
_cell.angle_gamma   90.00
#
_symmetry.space_group_name_H-M   'P 1'
#
loop_
_entity.id
_entity.type
_entity.pdbx_description
1 polymer ?
#
loop_
_entity_poly.entity_id
_entity_poly.type
_entity_poly.pdbx_seq_one_letter_code
_entity_poly.pdbx_strand_id
1 'polypeptide(L)'
;MDFSSLVIMQKDKETGYLIKELGSYQAGDGAKYVTKLHEIDGEVVMYFDTNKDVAEWEYSAIYDLLDYDLFRNSSLDIEDVDDEYNPSWKVILKYKDEHSEMKEELDKVCSIIEEAMEKVFNDIQGKEEEYK
;
A
#
# COMPACT_ATOMS: atom_id res chain seq x y z
N MET A 1 -17.54 0.32 11.93
CA MET A 1 -16.16 0.73 11.60
C MET A 1 -15.32 -0.50 11.83
N ASP A 2 -15.01 -1.18 10.74
CA ASP A 2 -14.23 -2.41 10.77
C ASP A 2 -12.77 -2.00 10.66
N PHE A 3 -12.08 -1.95 11.79
CA PHE A 3 -10.65 -1.62 11.81
C PHE A 3 -9.86 -2.85 11.37
N SER A 4 -8.98 -2.66 10.40
CA SER A 4 -8.00 -3.69 10.05
C SER A 4 -6.79 -3.56 10.96
N SER A 5 -6.20 -4.70 11.33
CA SER A 5 -4.96 -4.73 12.11
C SER A 5 -3.77 -4.93 11.18
N LEU A 6 -2.86 -3.98 11.17
CA LEU A 6 -1.58 -4.07 10.48
C LEU A 6 -0.52 -4.59 11.43
N VAL A 7 0.23 -5.60 11.00
CA VAL A 7 1.30 -6.20 11.79
C VAL A 7 2.62 -5.95 11.06
N ILE A 8 3.57 -5.30 11.74
CA ILE A 8 4.93 -5.11 11.22
C ILE A 8 5.77 -6.29 11.68
N MET A 9 6.25 -7.07 10.71
CA MET A 9 7.23 -8.13 10.95
C MET A 9 8.62 -7.64 10.54
N GLN A 10 9.61 -7.80 11.42
CA GLN A 10 11.00 -7.60 11.05
C GLN A 10 11.47 -8.73 10.12
N LYS A 11 12.10 -8.37 9.01
CA LYS A 11 12.78 -9.28 8.10
C LYS A 11 14.29 -9.11 8.19
N ASP A 12 14.98 -10.24 8.12
CA ASP A 12 16.43 -10.28 7.96
C ASP A 12 16.81 -9.86 6.54
N LYS A 13 17.76 -8.92 6.42
CA LYS A 13 18.17 -8.36 5.12
C LYS A 13 18.94 -9.37 4.26
N GLU A 14 19.69 -10.27 4.88
CA GLU A 14 20.54 -11.22 4.16
C GLU A 14 19.76 -12.45 3.66
N THR A 15 18.86 -12.95 4.49
CA THR A 15 18.12 -14.19 4.26
C THR A 15 16.67 -13.98 3.80
N GLY A 16 16.11 -12.79 4.04
CA GLY A 16 14.70 -12.47 3.75
C GLY A 16 13.70 -13.11 4.71
N TYR A 17 14.17 -13.83 5.74
CA TYR A 17 13.31 -14.51 6.70
C TYR A 17 12.68 -13.55 7.71
N LEU A 18 11.45 -13.84 8.13
CA LEU A 18 10.79 -13.14 9.22
C LEU A 18 11.48 -13.51 10.54
N ILE A 19 11.93 -12.49 11.27
CA ILE A 19 12.64 -12.65 12.55
C ILE A 19 11.64 -12.61 13.71
N LYS A 20 10.89 -11.52 13.81
CA LYS A 20 9.96 -11.25 14.92
C LYS A 20 8.91 -10.21 14.55
N GLU A 21 7.83 -10.19 15.31
CA GLU A 21 6.86 -9.10 15.29
C GLU A 21 7.44 -7.87 16.02
N LEU A 22 7.34 -6.69 15.39
CA LEU A 22 7.72 -5.41 15.99
C LEU A 22 6.52 -4.72 16.65
N GLY A 23 5.33 -4.91 16.09
CA GLY A 23 4.10 -4.36 16.65
C GLY A 23 2.88 -4.63 15.79
N SER A 24 1.73 -4.44 16.43
CA SER A 24 0.40 -4.48 15.81
C SER A 24 -0.28 -3.12 15.99
N TYR A 25 -0.94 -2.67 14.92
CA TYR A 25 -1.50 -1.33 14.79
C TYR A 25 -2.91 -1.44 14.25
N GLN A 26 -3.87 -0.80 14.93
CA GLN A 26 -5.18 -0.58 14.35
C GLN A 26 -5.07 0.56 13.34
N ALA A 27 -5.46 0.28 12.10
CA ALA A 27 -5.43 1.22 11.00
C ALA A 27 -6.84 1.43 10.41
N GLY A 28 -7.00 2.56 9.71
CA GLY A 28 -8.25 2.95 9.06
C GLY A 28 -8.66 2.07 7.88
N ASP A 29 -9.71 2.48 7.17
CA ASP A 29 -10.34 1.69 6.11
C ASP A 29 -9.37 1.39 4.95
N GLY A 30 -8.43 2.28 4.64
CA GLY A 30 -7.34 2.03 3.69
C GLY A 30 -6.44 0.83 3.98
N ALA A 31 -6.41 0.32 5.21
CA ALA A 31 -5.63 -0.88 5.54
C ALA A 31 -6.17 -2.15 4.87
N LYS A 32 -7.41 -2.15 4.34
CA LYS A 32 -7.93 -3.26 3.54
C LYS A 32 -7.10 -3.51 2.28
N TYR A 33 -6.49 -2.47 1.70
CA TYR A 33 -5.65 -2.58 0.51
C TYR A 33 -4.25 -3.15 0.80
N VAL A 34 -3.83 -3.17 2.06
CA VAL A 34 -2.47 -3.61 2.43
C VAL A 34 -2.37 -5.13 2.39
N THR A 35 -1.45 -5.64 1.58
CA THR A 35 -1.24 -7.08 1.38
C THR A 35 -0.04 -7.62 2.15
N LYS A 36 1.04 -6.84 2.29
CA LYS A 36 2.27 -7.23 2.99
C LYS A 36 2.86 -6.02 3.71
N LEU A 37 3.28 -6.18 4.96
CA LEU A 37 3.94 -5.14 5.74
C LEU A 37 5.12 -5.72 6.51
N HIS A 38 6.31 -5.16 6.35
CA HIS A 38 7.49 -5.61 7.07
C HIS A 38 8.53 -4.51 7.22
N GLU A 39 9.40 -4.66 8.21
CA GLU A 39 10.57 -3.81 8.42
C GLU A 39 11.82 -4.53 7.94
N ILE A 40 12.72 -3.80 7.28
CA ILE A 40 14.04 -4.26 6.85
C ILE A 40 15.03 -3.10 6.99
N ASP A 41 16.07 -3.28 7.81
CA ASP A 41 17.18 -2.33 7.97
C ASP A 41 16.74 -0.88 8.34
N GLY A 42 15.71 -0.75 9.17
CA GLY A 42 15.14 0.51 9.62
C GLY A 42 14.07 1.10 8.70
N GLU A 43 13.72 0.41 7.61
CA GLU A 43 12.70 0.83 6.65
C GLU A 43 11.48 -0.09 6.71
N VAL A 44 10.30 0.49 6.84
CA VAL A 44 9.03 -0.22 6.71
C VAL A 44 8.63 -0.21 5.24
N VAL A 45 8.46 -1.40 4.68
CA VAL A 45 7.98 -1.62 3.32
C VAL A 45 6.54 -2.14 3.40
N MET A 46 5.62 -1.34 2.85
CA MET A 46 4.20 -1.66 2.76
C MET A 46 3.84 -1.95 1.32
N TYR A 47 3.26 -3.11 1.06
CA TYR A 47 2.70 -3.51 -0.22
C TYR A 47 1.20 -3.38 -0.15
N PHE A 48 0.60 -2.86 -1.22
CA PHE A 48 -0.85 -2.77 -1.36
C PHE A 48 -1.27 -3.06 -2.80
N ASP A 49 -2.51 -3.51 -2.94
CA ASP A 49 -3.15 -3.79 -4.23
C ASP A 49 -4.58 -3.24 -4.26
N THR A 50 -5.32 -3.62 -5.30
CA THR A 50 -6.71 -3.20 -5.54
C THR A 50 -7.73 -3.78 -4.56
N ASN A 51 -7.34 -4.67 -3.63
CA ASN A 51 -8.20 -5.48 -2.73
C ASN A 51 -9.26 -6.34 -3.44
N LYS A 52 -9.19 -6.44 -4.77
CA LYS A 52 -10.09 -7.23 -5.61
C LYS A 52 -9.37 -7.65 -6.87
N ASP A 53 -9.80 -8.75 -7.44
CA ASP A 53 -9.36 -9.15 -8.77
C ASP A 53 -9.91 -8.17 -9.82
N VAL A 54 -9.06 -7.74 -10.73
CA VAL A 54 -9.40 -6.81 -11.81
C VAL A 54 -9.26 -7.47 -13.17
N ALA A 55 -10.02 -7.01 -14.15
CA ALA A 55 -9.88 -7.47 -15.53
C ALA A 55 -8.57 -6.96 -16.16
N GLU A 56 -8.14 -7.57 -17.26
CA GLU A 56 -6.91 -7.19 -17.99
C GLU A 56 -6.92 -5.72 -18.43
N TRP A 57 -8.06 -5.23 -18.90
CA TRP A 57 -8.22 -3.82 -19.27
C TRP A 57 -8.16 -2.90 -18.04
N GLU A 58 -8.71 -3.35 -16.90
CA GLU A 58 -8.67 -2.60 -15.64
C GLU A 58 -7.23 -2.52 -15.11
N TYR A 59 -6.45 -3.59 -15.26
CA TYR A 59 -5.05 -3.64 -14.83
C TYR A 59 -4.28 -2.45 -15.41
N SER A 60 -4.34 -2.28 -16.73
CA SER A 60 -3.62 -1.21 -17.44
C SER A 60 -4.18 0.17 -17.09
N ALA A 61 -5.50 0.30 -17.02
CA ALA A 61 -6.15 1.57 -16.69
C ALA A 61 -5.85 2.03 -15.26
N ILE A 62 -5.78 1.12 -14.31
CA ILE A 62 -5.50 1.43 -12.90
C ILE A 62 -4.10 2.01 -12.73
N TYR A 63 -3.08 1.45 -13.41
CA TYR A 63 -1.74 2.03 -13.40
C TYR A 63 -1.69 3.41 -14.04
N ASP A 64 -2.39 3.64 -15.16
CA ASP A 64 -2.43 4.94 -15.83
C ASP A 64 -3.15 6.02 -15.01
N LEU A 65 -4.22 5.63 -14.30
CA LEU A 65 -5.06 6.56 -13.54
C LEU A 65 -4.61 6.77 -12.09
N LEU A 66 -3.68 5.96 -11.58
CA LEU A 66 -3.22 6.13 -10.20
C LEU A 66 -2.55 7.49 -10.01
N ASP A 67 -3.03 8.23 -9.01
CA ASP A 67 -2.45 9.52 -8.67
C ASP A 67 -1.19 9.36 -7.81
N TYR A 68 -0.06 9.10 -8.47
CA TYR A 68 1.26 9.02 -7.84
C TYR A 68 1.65 10.31 -7.09
N ASP A 69 1.07 11.45 -7.46
CA ASP A 69 1.40 12.72 -6.82
C ASP A 69 0.82 12.81 -5.40
N LEU A 70 -0.25 12.09 -5.07
CA LEU A 70 -0.75 11.98 -3.68
C LEU A 70 0.33 11.43 -2.72
N PHE A 71 1.09 10.44 -3.18
CA PHE A 71 2.18 9.82 -2.42
C PHE A 71 3.39 10.75 -2.34
N ARG A 72 3.82 11.28 -3.50
CA ARG A 72 5.01 12.16 -3.59
C ARG A 72 4.83 13.45 -2.79
N ASN A 73 3.66 14.07 -2.84
CA ASN A 73 3.32 15.26 -2.05
C ASN A 73 3.36 14.99 -0.54
N SER A 74 3.15 13.74 -0.15
CA SER A 74 3.21 13.28 1.24
C SER A 74 4.60 12.81 1.68
N SER A 75 5.61 12.97 0.81
CA SER A 75 7.00 12.49 0.98
C SER A 75 7.11 10.96 1.10
N LEU A 76 6.21 10.24 0.41
CA LEU A 76 6.25 8.79 0.31
C LEU A 76 6.81 8.39 -1.06
N ASP A 77 7.81 7.53 -1.04
CA ASP A 77 8.29 6.87 -2.25
C ASP A 77 7.37 5.70 -2.56
N ILE A 78 6.77 5.73 -3.75
CA ILE A 78 5.89 4.69 -4.30
C ILE A 78 6.56 4.07 -5.53
N GLU A 79 6.55 2.75 -5.61
CA GLU A 79 7.08 1.98 -6.73
C GLU A 79 6.06 0.93 -7.19
N ASP A 80 5.97 0.74 -8.51
CA ASP A 80 5.14 -0.30 -9.12
C ASP A 80 5.77 -1.68 -8.87
N VAL A 81 4.91 -2.70 -8.73
CA VAL A 81 5.31 -4.11 -8.59
C VAL A 81 4.77 -4.89 -9.79
N ASP A 82 5.62 -5.11 -10.79
CA ASP A 82 5.24 -5.66 -12.10
C ASP A 82 4.95 -7.18 -12.11
N ASP A 83 5.34 -7.91 -11.07
CA ASP A 83 5.24 -9.39 -11.01
C ASP A 83 4.00 -9.89 -10.24
N GLU A 84 2.97 -9.07 -10.09
CA GLU A 84 1.74 -9.41 -9.35
C GLU A 84 0.52 -9.50 -10.29
N TYR A 85 -0.45 -10.35 -9.92
CA TYR A 85 -1.64 -10.62 -10.74
C TYR A 85 -2.56 -9.40 -10.87
N ASN A 86 -2.72 -8.65 -9.77
CA ASN A 86 -3.45 -7.39 -9.73
C ASN A 86 -2.44 -6.22 -9.68
N PRO A 87 -2.85 -5.01 -10.13
CA PRO A 87 -2.04 -3.81 -9.95
C PRO A 87 -1.62 -3.67 -8.50
N SER A 88 -0.32 -3.64 -8.30
CA SER A 88 0.32 -3.70 -7.00
C SER A 88 1.44 -2.68 -6.92
N TRP A 89 1.60 -2.13 -5.72
CA TRP A 89 2.61 -1.13 -5.42
C TRP A 89 3.26 -1.42 -4.09
N LYS A 90 4.42 -0.82 -3.87
CA LYS A 90 5.04 -0.73 -2.56
C LYS A 90 5.35 0.72 -2.22
N VAL A 91 5.22 1.05 -0.94
CA VAL A 91 5.69 2.31 -0.36
C VAL A 91 6.70 2.03 0.73
N ILE A 92 7.70 2.90 0.80
CA ILE A 92 8.80 2.82 1.76
C ILE A 92 8.72 4.03 2.69
N LEU A 93 8.75 3.76 4.00
CA LEU A 93 8.80 4.79 5.04
C LEU A 93 9.78 4.38 6.13
N LYS A 94 10.26 5.35 6.91
CA LYS A 94 11.19 5.07 8.01
C LYS A 94 10.45 4.45 9.18
N TYR A 95 11.02 3.38 9.75
CA TYR A 95 10.52 2.80 10.99
C TYR A 95 10.64 3.81 12.14
N LYS A 96 9.65 3.80 13.02
CA LYS A 96 9.61 4.59 14.25
C LYS A 96 9.52 3.65 15.44
N ASP A 97 10.46 3.77 16.37
CA ASP A 97 10.47 2.96 17.60
C ASP A 97 9.29 3.30 18.52
N GLU A 98 8.80 4.54 18.46
CA GLU A 98 7.65 4.99 19.24
C GLU A 98 6.36 4.50 18.57
N HIS A 99 5.52 3.80 19.34
CA HIS A 99 4.34 3.11 18.82
C HIS A 99 3.29 4.08 18.29
N SER A 100 3.07 5.21 18.96
CA SER A 100 2.14 6.23 18.48
C SER A 100 2.64 6.96 17.23
N GLU A 101 3.93 7.28 17.13
CA GLU A 101 4.53 7.86 15.91
C GLU A 101 4.40 6.89 14.72
N MET A 102 4.72 5.61 14.92
CA MET A 102 4.56 4.61 13.86
C MET A 102 3.10 4.45 13.45
N LYS A 103 2.18 4.47 14.42
CA LYS A 103 0.75 4.42 14.16
C LYS A 103 0.28 5.60 13.32
N GLU A 104 0.69 6.82 13.66
CA GLU A 104 0.34 8.04 12.93
C GLU A 104 0.82 7.99 11.47
N GLU A 105 2.05 7.51 11.24
CA GLU A 105 2.58 7.33 9.88
C GLU A 105 1.80 6.25 9.11
N LEU A 106 1.49 5.10 9.73
CA LEU A 106 0.68 4.06 9.10
C LEU A 106 -0.73 4.56 8.75
N ASP A 107 -1.39 5.26 9.68
CA ASP A 107 -2.72 5.82 9.46
C ASP A 107 -2.70 6.82 8.29
N LYS A 108 -1.69 7.69 8.23
CA LYS A 108 -1.49 8.64 7.11
C LYS A 108 -1.32 7.91 5.77
N VAL A 109 -0.45 6.90 5.71
CA VAL A 109 -0.21 6.13 4.49
C VAL A 109 -1.49 5.42 4.05
N CYS A 110 -2.21 4.77 4.98
CA CYS A 110 -3.48 4.12 4.68
C CYS A 110 -4.53 5.09 4.15
N SER A 111 -4.65 6.30 4.72
CA SER A 111 -5.57 7.32 4.20
C SER A 111 -5.23 7.74 2.77
N ILE A 112 -3.95 7.88 2.43
CA ILE A 112 -3.50 8.22 1.07
C ILE A 112 -3.83 7.09 0.09
N ILE A 113 -3.57 5.83 0.49
CA ILE A 113 -3.91 4.66 -0.33
C ILE A 113 -5.41 4.61 -0.58
N GLU A 114 -6.23 4.83 0.43
CA GLU A 114 -7.68 4.85 0.29
C GLU A 114 -8.15 5.93 -0.68
N GLU A 115 -7.68 7.17 -0.51
CA GLU A 115 -8.01 8.27 -1.42
C GLU A 115 -7.60 7.96 -2.86
N ALA A 116 -6.39 7.42 -3.06
CA ALA A 116 -5.89 7.05 -4.38
C ALA A 116 -6.74 5.95 -5.03
N MET A 117 -7.09 4.90 -4.27
CA MET A 117 -7.91 3.79 -4.77
C MET A 117 -9.33 4.24 -5.09
N GLU A 118 -9.96 5.03 -4.22
CA GLU A 118 -11.30 5.58 -4.48
C GLU A 118 -11.32 6.44 -5.73
N LYS A 119 -10.30 7.29 -5.92
CA LYS A 119 -10.17 8.13 -7.11
C LYS A 119 -10.04 7.28 -8.37
N VAL A 120 -9.13 6.30 -8.37
CA VAL A 120 -8.93 5.40 -9.53
C VAL A 120 -10.20 4.64 -9.88
N PHE A 121 -10.87 4.04 -8.89
CA PHE A 121 -12.09 3.26 -9.14
C PHE A 121 -13.28 4.11 -9.58
N ASN A 122 -13.28 5.41 -9.30
CA ASN A 122 -14.25 6.34 -9.86
C ASN A 122 -13.85 6.75 -11.29
N ASP A 123 -12.58 7.09 -11.51
CA ASP A 123 -12.07 7.59 -12.79
C ASP A 123 -12.06 6.54 -13.90
N ILE A 124 -11.97 5.25 -13.54
CA ILE A 124 -11.99 4.14 -14.50
C ILE A 124 -13.39 3.85 -15.04
N GLN A 125 -14.46 4.31 -14.38
CA GLN A 125 -15.83 3.98 -14.78
C GLN A 125 -16.14 4.50 -16.19
N GLY A 126 -16.50 3.57 -17.09
CA GLY A 126 -16.84 3.89 -18.47
C GLY A 126 -15.64 4.05 -19.42
N LYS A 127 -14.41 3.80 -18.96
CA LYS A 127 -13.19 3.86 -19.80
C LYS A 127 -12.80 2.53 -20.45
N GLU A 128 -13.59 1.47 -20.29
CA GLU A 128 -13.28 0.13 -20.81
C GLU A 128 -12.88 0.10 -22.29
N GLU A 129 -13.57 0.89 -23.13
CA GLU A 129 -13.29 0.93 -24.58
C GLU A 129 -11.97 1.65 -24.93
N GLU A 130 -11.37 2.42 -24.01
CA GLU A 130 -10.07 3.07 -24.21
C GLU A 130 -8.89 2.12 -23.98
N TYR A 131 -9.13 1.00 -23.28
CA TYR A 131 -8.11 0.03 -22.83
C TYR A 131 -8.33 -1.38 -23.37
N LYS A 132 -9.25 -1.55 -24.32
CA LYS A 132 -9.53 -2.80 -25.04
C LYS A 132 -8.74 -2.95 -26.33
#